data_AF-A0A7X6A984-F1
#
_entry.id   AF-A0A7X6A984-F1
#
_cell.length_a   1.000
_cell.length_b   1.000
_cell.length_c   1.000
_cell.angle_alpha   90.00
_cell.angle_beta   90.00
_cell.angle_gamma   90.00
#
_symmetry.space_group_name_H-M   'P 1'
#
loop_
_entity.id
_entity.type
_entity.pdbx_description
1 polymer ?
#
loop_
_entity_poly.entity_id
_entity_poly.type
_entity_poly.pdbx_seq_one_letter_code
_entity_poly.pdbx_strand_id
1 'polypeptide(L)'
;MSWLRDEDGYDLFFNRDEKRSRLRAEPPEVRSIGTTSVLAPRDGEAGGSWIAANEHGVSLALLNGYLGADVAAAPAAGEWTSRGKLVMDLADCATAGEAAERLQGHDLTSFRSFHLAAFDPGSSLLLSWSDGSLECSTDDSFSAPLISSSFNYEEVAESRRSLYREFSEAAGMHPVEAALAYHRSHRPARGPYSACMHREDARTISFTWVRVDADRVRMRYAPDSPCRGWPPGPALELNRA
;
A
#
# COMPACT_ATOMS: atom_id res chain seq x y z
N MET A 1 -0.16 5.92 0.79
CA MET A 1 -0.99 5.25 -0.23
C MET A 1 -2.22 6.11 -0.50
N SER A 2 -2.69 6.22 -1.74
CA SER A 2 -3.97 6.85 -2.07
C SER A 2 -4.68 6.00 -3.11
N TRP A 3 -5.98 6.22 -3.29
CA TRP A 3 -6.78 5.55 -4.30
C TRP A 3 -7.82 6.49 -4.88
N LEU A 4 -8.31 6.12 -6.06
CA LEU A 4 -9.44 6.74 -6.74
C LEU A 4 -10.40 5.62 -7.13
N ARG A 5 -11.70 5.90 -7.08
CA ARG A 5 -12.75 5.00 -7.56
C ARG A 5 -13.61 5.72 -8.58
N ASP A 6 -14.02 4.99 -9.60
CA ASP A 6 -14.96 5.42 -10.62
C ASP A 6 -15.90 4.25 -10.98
N GLU A 7 -16.82 4.46 -11.91
CA GLU A 7 -17.77 3.44 -12.37
C GLU A 7 -17.07 2.25 -13.06
N ASP A 8 -15.88 2.48 -13.62
CA ASP A 8 -15.12 1.48 -14.37
C ASP A 8 -14.20 0.65 -13.46
N GLY A 9 -13.96 1.07 -12.21
CA GLY A 9 -13.16 0.35 -11.22
C GLY A 9 -12.39 1.28 -10.27
N TYR A 10 -11.10 1.01 -10.07
CA TYR A 10 -10.29 1.78 -9.14
C TYR A 10 -8.80 1.85 -9.51
N ASP A 11 -8.17 2.93 -9.07
CA ASP A 11 -6.72 3.11 -9.08
C ASP A 11 -6.18 3.10 -7.66
N LEU A 12 -5.08 2.39 -7.44
CA LEU A 12 -4.34 2.34 -6.19
C LEU A 12 -2.90 2.80 -6.40
N PHE A 13 -2.46 3.79 -5.64
CA PHE A 13 -1.14 4.41 -5.76
C PHE A 13 -0.35 4.28 -4.45
N PHE A 14 0.85 3.71 -4.54
CA PHE A 14 1.63 3.34 -3.37
C PHE A 14 3.10 3.75 -3.49
N ASN A 15 3.49 4.82 -2.78
CA ASN A 15 4.88 5.09 -2.44
C ASN A 15 5.33 4.17 -1.29
N ARG A 16 6.39 3.39 -1.51
CA ARG A 16 7.02 2.61 -0.43
C ARG A 16 8.18 3.40 0.17
N ASP A 17 7.97 3.88 1.39
CA ASP A 17 9.00 4.52 2.21
C ASP A 17 9.78 3.46 3.00
N GLU A 18 11.11 3.48 2.89
CA GLU A 18 11.96 2.44 3.49
C GLU A 18 13.37 2.96 3.81
N LYS A 19 14.05 2.29 4.75
CA LYS A 19 15.47 2.51 5.07
C LYS A 19 16.32 2.36 3.82
N ARG A 20 17.34 3.20 3.70
CA ARG A 20 18.29 3.15 2.58
C ARG A 20 19.12 1.87 2.52
N SER A 21 19.29 1.21 3.65
CA SER A 21 20.01 -0.05 3.77
C SER A 21 19.19 -1.27 3.35
N ARG A 22 17.86 -1.14 3.22
CA ARG A 22 17.01 -2.26 2.83
C ARG A 22 17.39 -2.74 1.43
N LEU A 23 17.51 -4.04 1.23
CA LEU A 23 17.72 -4.59 -0.11
C LEU A 23 16.62 -4.12 -1.06
N ARG A 24 17.01 -3.88 -2.32
CA ARG A 24 16.06 -3.51 -3.38
C ARG A 24 15.01 -4.60 -3.51
N ALA A 25 13.77 -4.17 -3.69
CA ALA A 25 12.69 -5.07 -4.01
C ALA A 25 12.82 -5.59 -5.45
N GLU A 26 12.41 -6.83 -5.65
CA GLU A 26 12.19 -7.40 -6.98
C GLU A 26 10.97 -6.71 -7.61
N PRO A 27 11.02 -6.36 -8.91
CA PRO A 27 9.87 -5.81 -9.60
C PRO A 27 8.69 -6.79 -9.57
N PRO A 28 7.45 -6.32 -9.84
CA PRO A 28 6.33 -7.22 -9.90
C PRO A 28 6.51 -8.26 -11.00
N GLU A 29 6.00 -9.45 -10.74
CA GLU A 29 5.91 -10.55 -11.68
C GLU A 29 4.55 -11.21 -11.51
N VAL A 30 4.06 -11.88 -12.56
CA VAL A 30 2.88 -12.76 -12.47
C VAL A 30 3.30 -14.04 -11.75
N ARG A 31 2.58 -14.39 -10.69
CA ARG A 31 2.80 -15.60 -9.91
C ARG A 31 1.47 -16.31 -9.71
N SER A 32 1.52 -17.63 -9.57
CA SER A 32 0.34 -18.39 -9.15
C SER A 32 0.40 -18.66 -7.65
N ILE A 33 -0.65 -18.29 -6.93
CA ILE A 33 -0.87 -18.64 -5.52
C ILE A 33 -2.14 -19.49 -5.48
N GLY A 34 -1.97 -20.77 -5.18
CA GLY A 34 -3.03 -21.74 -5.42
C GLY A 34 -3.40 -21.79 -6.90
N THR A 35 -4.66 -21.50 -7.21
CA THR A 35 -5.18 -21.39 -8.59
C THR A 35 -5.21 -19.94 -9.09
N THR A 36 -4.87 -18.96 -8.26
CA THR A 36 -5.08 -17.54 -8.54
C THR A 36 -3.82 -16.90 -9.11
N SER A 37 -3.94 -16.19 -10.22
CA SER A 37 -2.87 -15.34 -10.77
C SER A 37 -2.75 -14.04 -9.99
N VAL A 38 -1.54 -13.71 -9.55
CA VAL A 38 -1.23 -12.56 -8.68
C VAL A 38 -0.07 -11.75 -9.24
N LEU A 39 -0.23 -10.44 -9.30
CA LEU A 39 0.82 -9.45 -9.50
C LEU A 39 1.24 -8.87 -8.15
N ALA A 40 2.52 -8.97 -7.82
CA ALA A 40 3.07 -8.32 -6.64
C ALA A 40 4.57 -8.08 -6.84
N PRO A 41 5.16 -6.94 -6.44
CA PRO A 41 6.60 -6.85 -6.21
C PRO A 41 7.00 -7.70 -4.99
N ARG A 42 8.30 -8.01 -4.82
CA ARG A 42 8.79 -8.79 -3.67
C ARG A 42 9.79 -7.98 -2.84
N ASP A 43 9.65 -8.01 -1.53
CA ASP A 43 10.66 -7.46 -0.63
C ASP A 43 11.93 -8.32 -0.66
N GLY A 44 13.08 -7.68 -0.93
CA GLY A 44 14.36 -8.37 -1.11
C GLY A 44 14.99 -8.95 0.15
N GLU A 45 14.47 -8.67 1.34
CA GLU A 45 14.97 -9.23 2.60
C GLU A 45 14.00 -10.24 3.22
N ALA A 46 12.74 -9.85 3.39
CA ALA A 46 11.74 -10.63 4.12
C ALA A 46 10.89 -11.54 3.21
N GLY A 47 11.02 -11.42 1.89
CA GLY A 47 10.41 -12.29 0.89
C GLY A 47 8.89 -12.14 0.68
N GLY A 48 8.21 -11.32 1.49
CA GLY A 48 6.79 -10.97 1.31
C GLY A 48 6.57 -9.78 0.37
N SER A 49 5.38 -9.19 0.38
CA SER A 49 5.07 -7.97 -0.38
C SER A 49 4.36 -6.92 0.46
N TRP A 50 4.38 -5.66 0.04
CA TRP A 50 3.58 -4.59 0.64
C TRP A 50 2.34 -4.25 -0.20
N ILE A 51 2.25 -4.78 -1.42
CA ILE A 51 1.12 -4.58 -2.32
C ILE A 51 0.98 -5.78 -3.25
N ALA A 52 -0.24 -6.26 -3.45
CA ALA A 52 -0.55 -7.30 -4.42
C ALA A 52 -1.88 -6.99 -5.10
N ALA A 53 -2.06 -7.49 -6.32
CA ALA A 53 -3.33 -7.46 -7.03
C ALA A 53 -3.53 -8.77 -7.80
N ASN A 54 -4.73 -9.32 -7.83
CA ASN A 54 -5.00 -10.63 -8.42
C ASN A 54 -6.03 -10.59 -9.56
N GLU A 55 -6.20 -11.72 -10.25
CA GLU A 55 -7.13 -11.82 -11.39
C GLU A 55 -8.61 -11.66 -11.02
N HIS A 56 -9.00 -11.72 -9.75
CA HIS A 56 -10.38 -11.43 -9.33
C HIS A 56 -10.66 -9.91 -9.25
N GLY A 57 -9.62 -9.08 -9.37
CA GLY A 57 -9.72 -7.63 -9.17
C GLY A 57 -9.53 -7.21 -7.71
N VAL A 58 -9.04 -8.11 -6.86
CA VAL A 58 -8.69 -7.79 -5.47
C VAL A 58 -7.28 -7.21 -5.41
N SER A 59 -7.12 -6.07 -4.74
CA SER A 59 -5.82 -5.49 -4.39
C SER A 59 -5.67 -5.42 -2.88
N LEU A 60 -4.52 -5.84 -2.38
CA LEU A 60 -4.12 -5.73 -0.97
C LEU A 60 -2.94 -4.79 -0.86
N ALA A 61 -2.96 -3.89 0.13
CA ALA A 61 -1.87 -2.98 0.38
C ALA A 61 -1.65 -2.78 1.88
N LEU A 62 -0.40 -2.95 2.31
CA LEU A 62 -0.02 -2.93 3.72
C LEU A 62 0.79 -1.69 4.06
N LEU A 63 0.33 -0.96 5.07
CA LEU A 63 1.06 0.12 5.71
C LEU A 63 1.52 -0.31 7.10
N ASN A 64 2.72 0.10 7.49
CA ASN A 64 3.21 -0.14 8.84
C ASN A 64 2.38 0.65 9.85
N GLY A 65 2.00 0.03 10.96
CA GLY A 65 1.52 0.73 12.15
C GLY A 65 2.73 1.18 12.96
N TYR A 66 2.77 2.46 13.31
CA TYR A 66 3.80 3.06 14.18
C TYR A 66 3.15 3.67 15.45
N LEU A 67 1.96 3.21 15.77
CA LEU A 67 1.19 3.58 16.96
C LEU A 67 1.04 2.32 17.83
N GLY A 68 0.97 2.49 19.15
CA GLY A 68 0.76 1.39 20.10
C GLY A 68 2.00 0.98 20.90
N ALA A 69 1.80 0.06 21.83
CA ALA A 69 2.82 -0.43 22.77
C ALA A 69 3.88 -1.30 22.10
N ASP A 70 3.58 -1.87 20.94
CA ASP A 70 4.43 -2.81 20.22
C ASP A 70 5.61 -2.16 19.46
N VAL A 71 5.59 -0.83 19.30
CA VAL A 71 6.67 -0.07 18.67
C VAL A 71 8.00 -0.33 19.39
N ALA A 72 7.97 -0.39 20.72
CA ALA A 72 9.12 -0.63 21.59
C ALA A 72 9.16 -2.05 22.21
N ALA A 73 8.12 -2.87 22.02
CA ALA A 73 8.04 -4.18 22.65
C ALA A 73 8.82 -5.28 21.90
N ALA A 74 9.35 -6.22 22.67
CA ALA A 74 9.71 -7.54 22.16
C ALA A 74 8.43 -8.31 21.79
N PRO A 75 8.48 -9.24 20.82
CA PRO A 75 7.32 -10.09 20.54
C PRO A 75 7.00 -10.93 21.78
N ALA A 76 5.71 -11.23 21.99
CA ALA A 76 5.27 -12.04 23.13
C ALA A 76 5.93 -13.43 23.15
N ALA A 77 6.30 -13.96 21.97
CA ALA A 77 7.16 -15.13 21.81
C ALA A 77 7.94 -15.06 20.48
N GLY A 78 9.19 -15.53 20.47
CA GLY A 78 9.98 -15.71 19.25
C GLY A 78 10.53 -14.42 18.62
N GLU A 79 10.47 -14.34 17.29
CA GLU A 79 10.87 -13.17 16.49
C GLU A 79 9.64 -12.56 15.79
N TRP A 80 9.68 -11.26 15.51
CA TRP A 80 8.61 -10.59 14.76
C TRP A 80 8.50 -11.15 13.34
N THR A 81 7.30 -11.58 12.95
CA THR A 81 6.99 -11.97 11.57
C THR A 81 6.89 -10.75 10.67
N SER A 82 7.43 -10.84 9.45
CA SER A 82 7.26 -9.79 8.46
C SER A 82 5.80 -9.66 8.04
N ARG A 83 5.22 -8.48 8.27
CA ARG A 83 3.86 -8.11 7.85
C ARG A 83 3.60 -8.35 6.36
N GLY A 84 4.62 -8.22 5.52
CA GLY A 84 4.46 -8.45 4.09
C GLY A 84 4.14 -9.90 3.70
N LYS A 85 4.27 -10.86 4.63
CA LYS A 85 3.77 -12.23 4.41
C LYS A 85 2.25 -12.26 4.37
N LEU A 86 1.56 -11.48 5.21
CA LEU A 86 0.08 -11.40 5.21
C LEU A 86 -0.47 -10.98 3.85
N VAL A 87 0.19 -10.04 3.17
CA VAL A 87 -0.22 -9.63 1.81
C VAL A 87 -0.19 -10.81 0.85
N MET A 88 0.85 -11.65 0.92
CA MET A 88 0.98 -12.80 0.04
C MET A 88 0.06 -13.96 0.47
N ASP A 89 -0.12 -14.17 1.76
CA ASP A 89 -0.99 -15.20 2.32
C ASP A 89 -2.45 -14.96 1.94
N LEU A 90 -2.86 -13.71 1.76
CA LEU A 90 -4.24 -13.31 1.42
C LEU A 90 -4.43 -12.98 -0.07
N ALA A 91 -3.37 -13.05 -0.89
CA ALA A 91 -3.39 -12.56 -2.26
C ALA A 91 -4.25 -13.40 -3.22
N ASP A 92 -4.66 -14.60 -2.83
CA ASP A 92 -5.52 -15.49 -3.60
C ASP A 92 -7.02 -15.31 -3.33
N CYS A 93 -7.41 -14.44 -2.39
CA CYS A 93 -8.81 -14.16 -2.06
C CYS A 93 -9.58 -13.55 -3.24
N ALA A 94 -10.82 -13.97 -3.44
CA ALA A 94 -11.68 -13.52 -4.53
C ALA A 94 -12.40 -12.19 -4.26
N THR A 95 -12.50 -11.79 -2.99
CA THR A 95 -13.10 -10.51 -2.57
C THR A 95 -12.32 -9.85 -1.43
N ALA A 96 -12.50 -8.55 -1.25
CA ALA A 96 -11.96 -7.83 -0.08
C ALA A 96 -12.55 -8.38 1.23
N GLY A 97 -13.83 -8.78 1.21
CA GLY A 97 -14.52 -9.42 2.34
C GLY A 97 -13.86 -10.74 2.75
N GLU A 98 -13.54 -11.60 1.79
CA GLU A 98 -12.83 -12.86 2.05
C GLU A 98 -11.44 -12.61 2.67
N ALA A 99 -10.70 -11.62 2.16
CA ALA A 99 -9.42 -11.23 2.75
C ALA A 99 -9.57 -10.76 4.21
N ALA A 100 -10.65 -10.03 4.52
CA ALA A 100 -10.96 -9.59 5.87
C ALA A 100 -11.30 -10.77 6.80
N GLU A 101 -12.17 -11.68 6.36
CA GLU A 101 -12.54 -12.89 7.12
C GLU A 101 -11.33 -13.77 7.40
N ARG A 102 -10.47 -13.99 6.39
CA ARG A 102 -9.26 -14.79 6.54
C ARG A 102 -8.25 -14.12 7.47
N LEU A 103 -8.11 -12.80 7.43
CA LEU A 103 -7.23 -12.07 8.37
C LEU A 103 -7.77 -12.14 9.81
N GLN A 104 -9.08 -12.10 10.03
CA GLN A 104 -9.68 -12.28 11.36
C GLN A 104 -9.38 -13.67 11.97
N GLY A 105 -9.22 -14.69 11.13
CA GLY A 105 -8.82 -16.03 11.55
C GLY A 105 -7.31 -16.23 11.73
N HIS A 106 -6.48 -15.24 11.37
CA HIS A 106 -5.02 -15.34 11.48
C HIS A 106 -4.55 -15.06 12.92
N ASP A 107 -3.52 -15.77 13.37
CA ASP A 107 -2.78 -15.40 14.58
C ASP A 107 -1.88 -14.19 14.29
N LEU A 108 -2.32 -13.02 14.75
CA LEU A 108 -1.63 -11.76 14.54
C LEU A 108 -0.65 -11.41 15.68
N THR A 109 -0.53 -12.24 16.72
CA THR A 109 0.29 -11.93 17.91
C THR A 109 1.79 -11.84 17.62
N SER A 110 2.25 -12.48 16.53
CA SER A 110 3.64 -12.40 16.05
C SER A 110 3.89 -11.25 15.08
N PHE A 111 2.91 -10.37 14.84
CA PHE A 111 3.02 -9.23 13.94
C PHE A 111 2.98 -7.91 14.70
N ARG A 112 3.87 -6.99 14.29
CA ARG A 112 3.77 -5.58 14.69
C ARG A 112 2.52 -4.94 14.13
N SER A 113 2.05 -3.88 14.75
CA SER A 113 0.90 -3.07 14.34
C SER A 113 0.96 -2.74 12.85
N PHE A 114 -0.19 -2.77 12.18
CA PHE A 114 -0.31 -2.54 10.75
C PHE A 114 -1.70 -2.11 10.33
N HIS A 115 -1.77 -1.53 9.13
CA HIS A 115 -3.01 -1.33 8.41
C HIS A 115 -2.94 -2.13 7.11
N LEU A 116 -3.89 -3.04 6.89
CA LEU A 116 -4.09 -3.74 5.63
C LEU A 116 -5.33 -3.17 4.96
N ALA A 117 -5.14 -2.48 3.85
CA ALA A 117 -6.23 -2.04 3.00
C ALA A 117 -6.49 -3.10 1.93
N ALA A 118 -7.75 -3.52 1.81
CA ALA A 118 -8.22 -4.45 0.79
C ALA A 118 -9.22 -3.73 -0.11
N PHE A 119 -9.07 -3.88 -1.42
CA PHE A 119 -9.92 -3.26 -2.43
C PHE A 119 -10.40 -4.33 -3.39
N ASP A 120 -11.68 -4.32 -3.70
CA ASP A 120 -12.24 -4.95 -4.90
C ASP A 120 -13.14 -3.93 -5.62
N PRO A 121 -13.71 -4.25 -6.79
CA PRO A 121 -14.57 -3.29 -7.50
C PRO A 121 -15.80 -2.86 -6.71
N GLY A 122 -16.30 -3.68 -5.77
CA GLY A 122 -17.51 -3.41 -5.00
C GLY A 122 -17.27 -2.75 -3.64
N SER A 123 -16.07 -2.86 -3.07
CA SER A 123 -15.81 -2.44 -1.69
C SER A 123 -14.34 -2.12 -1.41
N SER A 124 -14.10 -1.22 -0.45
CA SER A 124 -12.82 -1.07 0.24
C SER A 124 -12.97 -1.35 1.72
N LEU A 125 -12.04 -2.13 2.26
CA LEU A 125 -11.93 -2.43 3.68
C LEU A 125 -10.55 -2.01 4.19
N LEU A 126 -10.50 -1.55 5.43
CA LEU A 126 -9.28 -1.24 6.14
C LEU A 126 -9.26 -2.03 7.45
N LEU A 127 -8.33 -2.99 7.54
CA LEU A 127 -8.10 -3.77 8.74
C LEU A 127 -6.90 -3.21 9.49
N SER A 128 -7.11 -2.77 10.72
CA SER A 128 -6.09 -2.15 11.56
C SER A 128 -5.78 -3.03 12.76
N TRP A 129 -4.58 -3.60 12.77
CA TRP A 129 -4.07 -4.38 13.90
C TRP A 129 -3.23 -3.47 14.79
N SER A 130 -3.63 -3.36 16.06
CA SER A 130 -2.86 -2.66 17.09
C SER A 130 -3.23 -3.16 18.48
N ASP A 131 -2.23 -3.24 19.36
CA ASP A 131 -2.41 -3.54 20.79
C ASP A 131 -3.27 -4.78 21.09
N GLY A 132 -3.15 -5.83 20.26
CA GLY A 132 -3.87 -7.09 20.43
C GLY A 132 -5.30 -7.10 19.89
N SER A 133 -5.71 -6.03 19.20
CA SER A 133 -7.05 -5.90 18.61
C SER A 133 -6.98 -5.65 17.10
N LEU A 134 -7.92 -6.26 16.37
CA LEU A 134 -8.11 -6.05 14.95
C LEU A 134 -9.42 -5.30 14.72
N GLU A 135 -9.33 -4.07 14.25
CA GLU A 135 -10.49 -3.26 13.87
C GLU A 135 -10.71 -3.33 12.37
N CYS A 136 -11.97 -3.35 11.92
CA CYS A 136 -12.34 -3.37 10.51
C CYS A 136 -13.20 -2.14 10.19
N SER A 137 -12.76 -1.37 9.20
CA SER A 137 -13.37 -0.15 8.69
C SER A 137 -13.83 -0.37 7.24
N THR A 138 -15.04 0.07 6.91
CA THR A 138 -15.62 0.00 5.56
C THR A 138 -15.50 1.34 4.82
N ASP A 139 -15.84 1.38 3.54
CA ASP A 139 -15.64 2.52 2.61
C ASP A 139 -15.91 3.92 3.21
N ASP A 140 -17.01 4.11 3.93
CA ASP A 140 -17.39 5.43 4.47
C ASP A 140 -16.59 5.87 5.70
N SER A 141 -15.78 4.97 6.27
CA SER A 141 -15.06 5.19 7.53
C SER A 141 -13.58 5.54 7.37
N PHE A 142 -13.04 5.51 6.14
CA PHE A 142 -11.67 5.93 5.85
C PHE A 142 -11.52 6.56 4.46
N SER A 143 -10.56 7.46 4.30
CA SER A 143 -10.38 8.23 3.06
C SER A 143 -8.92 8.33 2.63
N ALA A 144 -8.72 8.54 1.33
CA ALA A 144 -7.39 8.75 0.78
C ALA A 144 -6.82 10.12 1.22
N PRO A 145 -5.51 10.21 1.50
CA PRO A 145 -4.53 9.13 1.49
C PRO A 145 -4.43 8.44 2.87
N LEU A 146 -4.15 7.12 2.85
CA LEU A 146 -3.62 6.44 4.03
C LEU A 146 -2.13 6.74 4.18
N ILE A 147 -1.74 7.19 5.37
CA ILE A 147 -0.38 7.64 5.69
C ILE A 147 0.14 6.80 6.85
N SER A 148 1.41 6.42 6.76
CA SER A 148 2.16 5.76 7.82
C SER A 148 3.51 6.46 7.92
N SER A 149 3.95 6.75 9.14
CA SER A 149 5.24 7.37 9.41
C SER A 149 5.74 7.00 10.79
N SER A 150 7.01 6.61 10.88
CA SER A 150 7.71 6.40 12.16
C SER A 150 8.28 7.70 12.74
N PHE A 151 8.02 8.83 12.10
CA PHE A 151 8.54 10.16 12.46
C PHE A 151 7.37 11.14 12.51
N ASN A 152 7.19 11.80 13.66
CA ASN A 152 6.16 12.81 13.93
C ASN A 152 4.86 12.53 13.17
N TYR A 153 4.23 11.37 13.46
CA TYR A 153 3.13 10.84 12.65
C TYR A 153 2.03 11.88 12.43
N GLU A 154 1.61 12.59 13.48
CA GLU A 154 0.54 13.59 13.39
C GLU A 154 0.87 14.70 12.39
N GLU A 155 2.06 15.32 12.49
CA GLU A 155 2.47 16.40 11.60
C GLU A 155 2.70 15.92 10.16
N VAL A 156 3.28 14.71 9.98
CA VAL A 156 3.45 14.11 8.66
C VAL A 156 2.11 13.78 8.04
N ALA A 157 1.18 13.24 8.84
CA ALA A 157 -0.15 12.90 8.40
C ALA A 157 -0.91 14.15 7.95
N GLU A 158 -0.88 15.21 8.77
CA GLU A 158 -1.52 16.48 8.44
C GLU A 158 -0.93 17.09 7.17
N SER A 159 0.40 17.19 7.08
CA SER A 159 1.07 17.76 5.90
C SER A 159 0.73 17.00 4.62
N ARG A 160 0.79 15.66 4.65
CA ARG A 160 0.51 14.81 3.48
C ARG A 160 -0.98 14.78 3.12
N ARG A 161 -1.91 14.87 4.08
CA ARG A 161 -3.36 14.97 3.81
C ARG A 161 -3.71 16.32 3.19
N SER A 162 -3.20 17.41 3.77
CA SER A 162 -3.42 18.76 3.24
C SER A 162 -2.92 18.86 1.80
N LEU A 163 -1.70 18.38 1.54
CA LEU A 163 -1.14 18.36 0.19
C LEU A 163 -1.95 17.49 -0.78
N TYR A 164 -2.45 16.32 -0.34
CA TYR A 164 -3.29 15.48 -1.19
C TYR A 164 -4.58 16.18 -1.59
N ARG A 165 -5.21 16.89 -0.64
CA ARG A 165 -6.42 17.68 -0.89
C ARG A 165 -6.14 18.78 -1.91
N GLU A 166 -5.05 19.53 -1.74
CA GLU A 166 -4.65 20.57 -2.71
C GLU A 166 -4.47 20.04 -4.13
N PHE A 167 -3.83 18.88 -4.31
CA PHE A 167 -3.70 18.27 -5.64
C PHE A 167 -5.05 17.78 -6.18
N SER A 168 -5.88 17.18 -5.32
CA SER A 168 -7.17 16.61 -5.72
C SER A 168 -8.19 17.69 -6.12
N GLU A 169 -8.11 18.87 -5.51
CA GLU A 169 -8.98 20.02 -5.78
C GLU A 169 -8.40 20.97 -6.85
N ALA A 170 -7.22 20.67 -7.41
CA ALA A 170 -6.58 21.51 -8.41
C ALA A 170 -7.40 21.55 -9.71
N ALA A 171 -7.94 22.73 -10.02
CA ALA A 171 -8.77 22.94 -11.21
C ALA A 171 -8.03 22.58 -12.52
N GLY A 172 -8.71 21.82 -13.39
CA GLY A 172 -8.20 21.48 -14.72
C GLY A 172 -7.22 20.32 -14.79
N MET A 173 -6.94 19.63 -13.68
CA MET A 173 -6.12 18.42 -13.65
C MET A 173 -7.00 17.17 -13.59
N HIS A 174 -6.69 16.15 -14.40
CA HIS A 174 -7.39 14.87 -14.32
C HIS A 174 -7.10 14.19 -12.97
N PRO A 175 -8.07 13.55 -12.29
CA PRO A 175 -7.87 12.99 -10.94
C PRO A 175 -6.68 12.04 -10.82
N VAL A 176 -6.48 11.15 -11.80
CA VAL A 176 -5.31 10.25 -11.86
C VAL A 176 -4.00 11.04 -11.98
N GLU A 177 -3.96 12.09 -12.82
CA GLU A 177 -2.77 12.93 -12.96
C GLU A 177 -2.45 13.69 -11.68
N ALA A 178 -3.48 14.17 -10.97
CA ALA A 178 -3.37 14.80 -9.66
C ALA A 178 -2.79 13.85 -8.62
N ALA A 179 -3.28 12.60 -8.55
CA ALA A 179 -2.74 11.60 -7.65
C ALA A 179 -1.28 11.26 -7.97
N LEU A 180 -0.94 11.09 -9.25
CA LEU A 180 0.44 10.82 -9.69
C LEU A 180 1.37 12.01 -9.38
N ALA A 181 0.90 13.25 -9.56
CA ALA A 181 1.64 14.46 -9.22
C ALA A 181 1.86 14.58 -7.70
N TYR A 182 0.85 14.25 -6.90
CA TYR A 182 0.95 14.18 -5.44
C TYR A 182 2.05 13.21 -5.00
N HIS A 183 2.06 11.97 -5.48
CA HIS A 183 3.07 10.96 -5.08
C HIS A 183 4.50 11.34 -5.48
N ARG A 184 4.67 12.21 -6.48
CA ARG A 184 5.98 12.74 -6.90
C ARG A 184 6.41 14.00 -6.15
N SER A 185 5.50 14.60 -5.39
CA SER A 185 5.72 15.92 -4.80
C SER A 185 6.73 15.88 -3.65
N HIS A 186 7.62 16.86 -3.66
CA HIS A 186 8.49 17.22 -2.53
C HIS A 186 7.92 18.37 -1.70
N ARG A 187 6.68 18.81 -1.93
CA ARG A 187 6.07 19.84 -1.08
C ARG A 187 5.80 19.27 0.32
N PRO A 188 5.91 20.07 1.40
CA PRO A 188 6.34 21.48 1.40
C PRO A 188 7.84 21.68 1.16
N ALA A 189 8.67 20.70 1.54
CA ALA A 189 10.09 20.65 1.22
C ALA A 189 10.54 19.19 1.12
N ARG A 190 11.63 18.93 0.39
CA ARG A 190 12.21 17.60 0.23
C ARG A 190 12.64 17.07 1.60
N GLY A 191 11.85 16.17 2.18
CA GLY A 191 11.97 15.85 3.60
C GLY A 191 11.01 14.76 4.08
N PRO A 192 10.86 14.60 5.41
CA PRO A 192 9.94 13.62 6.01
C PRO A 192 8.46 13.91 5.72
N TYR A 193 8.10 15.18 5.58
CA TYR A 193 6.72 15.64 5.39
C TYR A 193 6.20 15.48 3.96
N SER A 194 7.08 15.34 2.97
CA SER A 194 6.67 15.18 1.56
C SER A 194 6.18 13.77 1.23
N ALA A 195 5.29 13.64 0.24
CA ALA A 195 4.82 12.35 -0.25
C ALA A 195 5.93 11.54 -0.93
N CYS A 196 6.77 12.16 -1.76
CA CYS A 196 8.03 11.57 -2.22
C CYS A 196 9.12 11.85 -1.16
N MET A 197 9.13 11.03 -0.11
CA MET A 197 9.89 11.24 1.11
C MET A 197 11.40 11.07 0.92
N HIS A 198 12.19 11.98 1.49
CA HIS A 198 13.63 11.86 1.61
C HIS A 198 14.12 12.27 3.00
N ARG A 199 14.80 11.35 3.67
CA ARG A 199 15.55 11.58 4.90
C ARG A 199 16.98 11.09 4.74
N GLU A 200 17.80 11.33 5.76
CA GLU A 200 19.15 10.80 5.82
C GLU A 200 19.15 9.26 5.86
N ASP A 201 18.28 8.66 6.66
CA ASP A 201 18.23 7.21 6.94
C ASP A 201 17.22 6.43 6.06
N ALA A 202 16.18 7.10 5.58
CA ALA A 202 15.09 6.50 4.79
C ALA A 202 14.70 7.35 3.57
N ARG A 203 14.02 6.75 2.60
CA ARG A 203 13.43 7.45 1.45
C ARG A 203 12.29 6.64 0.84
N THR A 204 11.47 7.26 -0.01
CA THR A 204 10.64 6.50 -0.95
C THR A 204 11.55 5.72 -1.89
N ILE A 205 11.52 4.39 -1.88
CA ILE A 205 12.40 3.54 -2.70
C ILE A 205 11.71 2.97 -3.93
N SER A 206 10.39 3.00 -3.97
CA SER A 206 9.64 2.56 -5.13
C SER A 206 8.24 3.17 -5.15
N PHE A 207 7.61 3.09 -6.32
CA PHE A 207 6.22 3.44 -6.52
C PHE A 207 5.51 2.32 -7.27
N THR A 208 4.30 1.97 -6.82
CA THR A 208 3.42 1.01 -7.48
C THR A 208 2.10 1.69 -7.80
N TRP A 209 1.60 1.48 -9.01
CA TRP A 209 0.29 1.91 -9.44
C TRP A 209 -0.48 0.68 -9.96
N VAL A 210 -1.59 0.36 -9.31
CA VAL A 210 -2.53 -0.67 -9.76
C VAL A 210 -3.76 0.00 -10.33
N ARG A 211 -4.20 -0.39 -11.53
CA ARG A 211 -5.53 -0.09 -12.07
C ARG A 211 -6.29 -1.39 -12.18
N VAL A 212 -7.47 -1.44 -11.59
CA VAL A 212 -8.45 -2.50 -11.81
C VAL A 212 -9.62 -1.88 -12.57
N ASP A 213 -9.96 -2.49 -13.70
CA ASP A 213 -11.15 -2.14 -14.47
C ASP A 213 -12.06 -3.37 -14.65
N ALA A 214 -13.13 -3.28 -15.44
CA ALA A 214 -14.07 -4.36 -15.67
C ALA A 214 -13.40 -5.67 -16.17
N ASP A 215 -12.35 -5.55 -17.00
CA ASP A 215 -11.79 -6.67 -17.75
C ASP A 215 -10.37 -7.03 -17.33
N ARG A 216 -9.64 -6.09 -16.68
CA ARG A 216 -8.21 -6.23 -16.44
C ARG A 216 -7.75 -5.73 -15.08
N VAL A 217 -6.65 -6.32 -14.63
CA VAL A 217 -5.83 -5.81 -13.53
C VAL A 217 -4.46 -5.46 -14.09
N ARG A 218 -4.03 -4.22 -13.90
CA ARG A 218 -2.78 -3.69 -14.46
C ARG A 218 -1.91 -3.12 -13.35
N MET A 219 -0.67 -3.57 -13.26
CA MET A 219 0.30 -3.07 -12.28
C MET A 219 1.50 -2.44 -12.99
N ARG A 220 1.77 -1.17 -12.67
CA ARG A 220 2.98 -0.44 -13.07
C ARG A 220 3.86 -0.23 -11.86
N TYR A 221 5.18 -0.32 -12.07
CA TYR A 221 6.16 -0.23 -11.00
C TYR A 221 7.35 0.64 -11.39
N ALA A 222 7.82 1.47 -10.45
CA ALA A 222 9.05 2.23 -10.54
C ALA A 222 10.02 1.77 -9.42
N PRO A 223 11.19 1.19 -9.74
CA PRO A 223 12.15 0.69 -8.74
C PRO A 223 13.05 1.80 -8.14
N ASP A 224 12.57 3.04 -8.08
CA ASP A 224 13.23 4.15 -7.38
C ASP A 224 12.17 5.17 -6.91
N SER A 225 12.58 6.20 -6.17
CA SER A 225 11.71 7.32 -5.81
C SER A 225 11.02 7.90 -7.06
N PRO A 226 9.73 8.26 -7.01
CA PRO A 226 9.00 8.86 -8.13
C PRO A 226 9.64 10.13 -8.72
N CYS A 227 10.51 10.82 -8.00
CA CYS A 227 11.27 11.97 -8.51
C CYS A 227 12.46 11.60 -9.41
N ARG A 228 12.86 10.32 -9.45
CA ARG A 228 13.96 9.80 -10.28
C ARG A 228 13.52 8.69 -11.22
N GLY A 229 12.71 7.74 -10.72
CA GLY A 229 12.26 6.56 -11.48
C GLY A 229 11.01 6.80 -12.32
N TRP A 230 10.80 8.00 -12.84
CA TRP A 230 9.60 8.35 -13.61
C TRP A 230 9.86 8.38 -15.12
N PRO A 231 8.93 7.90 -15.97
CA PRO A 231 7.65 7.25 -15.62
C PRO A 231 7.83 5.83 -15.05
N PRO A 232 6.82 5.27 -14.36
CA PRO A 232 6.81 3.85 -14.03
C PRO A 232 6.96 2.99 -15.29
N GLY A 233 7.47 1.77 -15.12
CA GLY A 233 7.68 0.83 -16.22
C GLY A 233 6.38 0.44 -16.95
N PRO A 234 6.50 -0.45 -17.97
CA PRO A 234 5.33 -1.00 -18.65
C PRO A 234 4.39 -1.69 -17.64
N ALA A 235 3.10 -1.69 -17.95
CA ALA A 235 2.12 -2.39 -17.12
C ALA A 235 2.27 -3.91 -17.33
N LEU A 236 2.31 -4.65 -16.22
CA LEU A 236 1.98 -6.07 -16.22
C LEU A 236 0.47 -6.20 -16.07
N GLU A 237 -0.13 -7.15 -16.79
CA GLU A 237 -1.58 -7.27 -16.87
C GLU A 237 -2.05 -8.69 -16.58
N LEU A 238 -3.21 -8.80 -15.92
CA LEU A 238 -4.02 -10.00 -15.82
C LEU A 238 -5.39 -9.71 -16.45
N ASN A 239 -5.98 -10.71 -17.09
CA ASN A 239 -7.39 -10.66 -17.42
C ASN A 239 -8.19 -10.97 -16.16
N ARG A 240 -9.34 -10.33 -15.99
CA ARG A 240 -10.22 -10.64 -14.87
C ARG A 240 -11.00 -11.93 -15.09
N ALA A 241 -11.07 -12.74 -14.04
CA ALA A 241 -11.79 -14.02 -14.02
C ALA A 241 -13.15 -13.90 -13.33
#